data_AF-A0A9P8Q2D6-F1
#
_entry.id   AF-A0A9P8Q2D6-F1
#
_cell.length_a   1.000
_cell.length_b   1.000
_cell.length_c   1.000
_cell.angle_alpha   90.00
_cell.angle_beta   90.00
_cell.angle_gamma   90.00
#
_symmetry.space_group_name_H-M   'P 1'
#
loop_
_entity.id
_entity.type
_entity.pdbx_description
1 polymer ?
#
loop_
_entity_poly.entity_id
_entity_poly.type
_entity_poly.pdbx_seq_one_letter_code
_entity_poly.pdbx_strand_id
1 'polypeptide(L)'
;NVSARDKASNKDASITVAGSSGLSDAEIEKMVNDAEKYAEEDKARREAVENANKADQTVNDTEKSLNEFAEKIDKAKAEEVKKQIEQLKELIARAQSGENVDATELKTKTDELRQSSLKLFEDLYKNQSSESKPEDK
;
A
#
# COMPACT_ATOMS: atom_id res chain seq x y z
N ASN A 1 -2.84 -33.62 10.47
CA ASN A 1 -3.36 -34.95 10.11
C ASN A 1 -3.95 -34.89 8.71
N VAL A 2 -3.31 -35.55 7.75
CA VAL A 2 -3.73 -35.59 6.34
C VAL A 2 -4.14 -37.02 6.04
N SER A 3 -5.37 -37.25 5.59
CA SER A 3 -5.89 -38.58 5.27
C SER A 3 -6.42 -38.60 3.85
N ALA A 4 -5.82 -39.42 3.00
CA ALA A 4 -6.29 -39.75 1.66
C ALA A 4 -6.73 -41.22 1.65
N ARG A 5 -7.99 -41.49 1.26
CA ARG A 5 -8.57 -42.84 1.21
C ARG A 5 -8.82 -43.24 -0.24
N ASP A 6 -8.14 -44.28 -0.71
CA ASP A 6 -8.38 -44.88 -2.02
C ASP A 6 -9.56 -45.87 -1.96
N LYS A 7 -10.47 -45.79 -2.94
CA LYS A 7 -11.79 -46.44 -2.90
C LYS A 7 -11.85 -47.82 -3.56
N ALA A 8 -10.75 -48.36 -4.11
CA ALA A 8 -10.82 -49.58 -4.93
C ALA A 8 -10.48 -50.90 -4.20
N SER A 9 -9.64 -50.91 -3.15
CA SER A 9 -9.08 -52.18 -2.62
C SER A 9 -9.49 -52.58 -1.20
N ASN A 10 -10.24 -51.75 -0.46
CA ASN A 10 -10.68 -52.03 0.92
C ASN A 10 -9.52 -52.46 1.88
N LYS A 11 -8.27 -52.10 1.58
CA LYS A 11 -7.13 -52.32 2.45
C LYS A 11 -6.72 -51.00 3.09
N ASP A 12 -7.00 -50.88 4.39
CA ASP A 12 -6.51 -49.79 5.22
C ASP A 12 -5.00 -49.97 5.46
N ALA A 13 -4.18 -49.29 4.67
CA ALA A 13 -2.75 -49.13 4.94
C ALA A 13 -2.56 -47.96 5.92
N SER A 14 -2.49 -48.27 7.22
CA SER A 14 -2.08 -47.31 8.25
C SER A 14 -0.59 -47.06 8.12
N ILE A 15 -0.19 -46.02 7.41
CA ILE A 15 1.17 -45.48 7.50
C ILE A 15 1.23 -44.71 8.83
N THR A 16 1.62 -45.40 9.90
CA THR A 16 2.01 -44.75 11.15
C THR A 16 3.31 -44.01 10.88
N VAL A 17 3.23 -42.71 10.60
CA VAL A 17 4.40 -41.83 10.60
C VAL A 17 4.82 -41.68 12.06
N ALA A 18 5.63 -42.63 12.53
CA ALA A 18 6.40 -42.45 13.75
C ALA A 18 7.39 -41.31 13.46
N GLY A 19 6.99 -40.09 13.77
CA GLY A 19 7.80 -38.89 13.64
C GLY A 19 8.93 -38.88 14.67
N SER A 20 9.91 -39.76 14.52
CA SER A 20 11.16 -39.70 15.25
C SER A 20 12.14 -38.76 14.53
N SER A 21 11.73 -37.51 14.33
CA SER A 21 12.63 -36.39 13.98
C SER A 21 11.90 -35.06 14.20
N GLY A 22 11.24 -34.94 15.36
CA GLY A 22 10.87 -33.62 15.86
C GLY A 22 12.16 -32.86 16.15
N LEU A 23 12.21 -31.60 15.71
CA LEU A 23 13.25 -30.65 16.07
C LEU A 23 13.59 -30.80 17.55
N SER A 24 14.87 -30.92 17.88
CA SER A 24 15.32 -30.94 19.28
C SER A 24 14.82 -29.68 19.99
N ASP A 25 14.61 -29.69 21.30
CA ASP A 25 14.16 -28.49 22.03
C ASP A 25 15.05 -27.26 21.73
N ALA A 26 16.37 -27.47 21.55
CA ALA A 26 17.32 -26.45 21.13
C ALA A 26 17.12 -25.94 19.68
N GLU A 27 16.66 -26.80 18.77
CA GLU A 27 16.30 -26.42 17.40
C GLU A 27 14.95 -25.70 17.36
N ILE A 28 14.01 -26.09 18.22
CA ILE A 28 12.73 -25.39 18.42
C ILE A 28 13.00 -23.98 18.94
N GLU A 29 13.80 -23.84 20.00
CA GLU A 29 14.14 -22.53 20.59
C GLU A 29 14.87 -21.64 19.59
N LYS A 30 15.80 -22.22 18.83
CA LYS A 30 16.49 -21.50 17.75
C LYS A 30 15.52 -21.08 16.65
N MET A 31 14.60 -21.94 16.23
CA MET A 31 13.59 -21.60 15.23
C MET A 31 12.60 -20.54 15.72
N VAL A 32 12.24 -20.54 17.01
CA VAL A 32 11.39 -19.50 17.60
C VAL A 32 12.12 -18.16 17.62
N ASN A 33 13.37 -18.13 18.07
CA ASN A 33 14.15 -16.90 18.15
C ASN A 33 14.50 -16.35 16.75
N ASP A 34 14.85 -17.23 15.80
CA ASP A 34 15.02 -16.86 14.40
C ASP A 34 13.69 -16.34 13.83
N ALA A 35 12.55 -16.99 14.10
CA ALA A 35 11.23 -16.53 13.65
C ALA A 35 10.85 -15.16 14.23
N GLU A 36 11.14 -14.88 15.50
CA GLU A 36 10.90 -13.56 16.11
C GLU A 36 11.77 -12.47 15.47
N LYS A 37 13.05 -12.78 15.24
CA LYS A 37 13.99 -11.84 14.61
C LYS A 37 13.62 -11.52 13.16
N TYR A 38 13.22 -12.54 12.39
CA TYR A 38 12.72 -12.33 11.04
C TYR A 38 11.31 -11.73 11.03
N ALA A 39 10.49 -11.94 12.05
CA ALA A 39 9.16 -11.33 12.13
C ALA A 39 9.23 -9.79 12.19
N GLU A 40 10.20 -9.21 12.90
CA GLU A 40 10.39 -7.76 12.90
C GLU A 40 10.89 -7.24 11.55
N GLU A 41 11.82 -7.94 10.90
CA GLU A 41 12.35 -7.55 9.59
C GLU A 41 11.28 -7.68 8.49
N ASP A 42 10.51 -8.78 8.49
CA ASP A 42 9.36 -8.97 7.60
C ASP A 42 8.28 -7.92 7.87
N LYS A 43 8.04 -7.56 9.14
CA LYS A 43 7.07 -6.51 9.49
C LYS A 43 7.50 -5.15 8.95
N ALA A 44 8.77 -4.76 9.13
CA ALA A 44 9.30 -3.52 8.59
C ALA A 44 9.21 -3.48 7.06
N ARG A 45 9.56 -4.59 6.39
CA ARG A 45 9.46 -4.72 4.93
C ARG A 45 8.00 -4.64 4.45
N ARG A 46 7.08 -5.28 5.18
CA ARG A 46 5.65 -5.27 4.87
C ARG A 46 5.05 -3.89 5.07
N GLU A 47 5.43 -3.16 6.12
CA GLU A 47 5.02 -1.78 6.35
C GLU A 47 5.53 -0.84 5.25
N ALA A 48 6.77 -1.01 4.78
CA ALA A 48 7.29 -0.23 3.65
C ALA A 48 6.49 -0.47 2.36
N VAL A 49 6.18 -1.73 2.03
CA VAL A 49 5.35 -2.08 0.87
C VAL A 49 3.91 -1.56 1.03
N GLU A 50 3.33 -1.67 2.23
CA GLU A 50 1.99 -1.16 2.51
C GLU A 50 1.92 0.37 2.36
N ASN A 51 2.95 1.09 2.84
CA ASN A 51 3.05 2.53 2.65
C ASN A 51 3.21 2.91 1.18
N ALA A 52 4.03 2.18 0.42
CA ALA A 52 4.18 2.38 -1.02
C ALA A 52 2.84 2.20 -1.76
N ASN A 53 2.07 1.16 -1.41
CA ASN A 53 0.76 0.91 -1.99
C ASN A 53 -0.27 1.99 -1.61
N LYS A 54 -0.26 2.47 -0.37
CA LYS A 54 -1.14 3.59 0.07
C LYS A 54 -0.80 4.89 -0.66
N ALA A 55 0.48 5.17 -0.87
CA ALA A 55 0.93 6.33 -1.62
C ALA A 55 0.48 6.24 -3.08
N ASP A 56 0.62 5.06 -3.72
CA ASP A 56 0.17 4.83 -5.09
C ASP A 56 -1.34 4.98 -5.25
N GLN A 57 -2.11 4.44 -4.31
CA GLN A 57 -3.56 4.62 -4.29
C GLN A 57 -3.94 6.11 -4.20
N THR A 58 -3.29 6.86 -3.30
CA THR A 58 -3.53 8.30 -3.12
C THR A 58 -3.21 9.08 -4.38
N VAL A 59 -2.12 8.74 -5.07
CA VAL A 59 -1.74 9.35 -6.34
C VAL A 59 -2.80 9.12 -7.40
N ASN A 60 -3.19 7.86 -7.61
CA ASN A 60 -4.15 7.51 -8.64
C ASN A 60 -5.52 8.17 -8.40
N ASP A 61 -5.96 8.23 -7.14
CA ASP A 61 -7.21 8.92 -6.77
C ASP A 61 -7.12 10.43 -7.02
N THR A 62 -6.00 11.05 -6.64
CA THR A 62 -5.77 12.49 -6.87
C THR A 62 -5.72 12.81 -8.36
N GLU A 63 -5.04 11.99 -9.16
CA GLU A 63 -4.91 12.17 -10.60
C GLU A 63 -6.25 12.06 -11.31
N LYS A 64 -7.09 11.11 -10.90
CA LYS A 64 -8.48 11.00 -11.40
C LYS A 64 -9.26 12.26 -11.10
N SER A 65 -9.28 12.70 -9.84
CA SER A 65 -10.03 13.91 -9.47
C SER A 65 -9.47 15.16 -10.17
N LEU A 66 -8.16 15.28 -10.36
CA LEU A 66 -7.58 16.35 -11.17
C LEU A 66 -8.08 16.34 -12.61
N ASN A 67 -8.20 15.16 -13.24
CA ASN A 67 -8.68 15.05 -14.61
C ASN A 67 -10.19 15.32 -14.71
N GLU A 68 -10.98 14.87 -13.72
CA GLU A 68 -12.43 15.11 -13.66
C GLU A 68 -12.76 16.59 -13.49
N PHE A 69 -11.99 17.31 -12.67
CA PHE A 69 -12.21 18.72 -12.40
C PHE A 69 -11.34 19.65 -13.24
N ALA A 70 -10.50 19.14 -14.16
CA ALA A 70 -9.48 19.89 -14.90
C ALA A 70 -9.97 21.20 -15.54
N GLU A 71 -11.24 21.27 -15.93
CA GLU A 71 -11.87 22.45 -16.52
C GLU A 71 -12.26 23.53 -15.50
N LYS A 72 -12.45 23.15 -14.23
CA LYS A 72 -12.92 24.01 -13.12
C LYS A 72 -11.82 24.39 -12.13
N ILE A 73 -10.66 23.73 -12.17
CA ILE A 73 -9.49 24.04 -11.35
C ILE A 73 -8.50 24.95 -12.09
N ASP A 74 -7.78 25.76 -11.33
CA ASP A 74 -6.73 26.62 -11.84
C ASP A 74 -5.60 25.78 -12.46
N LYS A 75 -5.23 26.08 -13.71
CA LYS A 75 -4.22 25.32 -14.45
C LYS A 75 -2.85 25.34 -13.79
N ALA A 76 -2.45 26.46 -13.16
CA ALA A 76 -1.15 26.55 -12.51
C ALA A 76 -1.10 25.66 -11.27
N LYS A 77 -2.18 25.63 -10.47
CA LYS A 77 -2.28 24.72 -9.31
C LYS A 77 -2.41 23.26 -9.74
N ALA A 78 -3.17 22.99 -10.81
CA ALA A 78 -3.30 21.65 -11.36
C ALA A 78 -1.95 21.09 -11.85
N GLU A 79 -1.12 21.92 -12.51
CA GLU A 79 0.24 21.52 -12.90
C GLU A 79 1.16 21.26 -11.70
N GLU A 80 1.06 22.07 -10.64
CA GLU A 80 1.84 21.86 -9.41
C GLU A 80 1.52 20.50 -8.76
N VAL A 81 0.23 20.16 -8.64
CA VAL A 81 -0.19 18.85 -8.10
C VAL A 81 0.19 17.71 -9.05
N LYS A 82 0.06 17.89 -10.38
CA LYS A 82 0.54 16.89 -11.36
C LYS A 82 2.04 16.62 -11.23
N LYS A 83 2.84 17.66 -11.00
CA LYS A 83 4.28 17.50 -10.78
C LYS A 83 4.58 16.73 -9.49
N GLN A 84 3.84 16.99 -8.42
CA GLN A 84 3.95 16.23 -7.16
C GLN A 84 3.55 14.76 -7.34
N ILE A 85 2.51 14.49 -8.14
CA ILE A 85 2.10 13.13 -8.51
C ILE A 85 3.22 12.37 -9.22
N GLU A 86 3.83 12.97 -10.25
CA GLU A 86 4.92 12.35 -11.00
C GLU A 86 6.12 12.06 -10.09
N GLN A 87 6.48 13.00 -9.21
CA GLN A 87 7.56 12.79 -8.23
C GLN A 87 7.26 11.64 -7.27
N LEU A 88 6.01 11.51 -6.79
CA LEU A 88 5.63 10.42 -5.89
C LEU A 88 5.62 9.08 -6.63
N LYS A 89 5.16 9.04 -7.89
CA LYS A 89 5.22 7.83 -8.74
C LYS A 89 6.64 7.34 -8.95
N GLU A 90 7.58 8.25 -9.23
CA GLU A 90 8.99 7.88 -9.36
C GLU A 90 9.53 7.29 -8.05
N LEU A 91 9.23 7.90 -6.90
CA LEU A 91 9.63 7.38 -5.58
C LEU A 91 9.04 6.00 -5.31
N ILE A 92 7.75 5.80 -5.59
CA ILE A 92 7.07 4.50 -5.43
C ILE A 92 7.70 3.46 -6.36
N ALA A 93 7.95 3.79 -7.63
CA ALA A 93 8.54 2.88 -8.58
C ALA A 93 9.96 2.45 -8.17
N ARG A 94 10.75 3.38 -7.60
CA ARG A 94 12.07 3.08 -7.03
C ARG A 94 11.97 2.18 -5.81
N ALA A 95 11.01 2.45 -4.92
CA ALA A 95 10.75 1.61 -3.74
C ALA A 95 10.33 0.18 -4.13
N GLN A 96 9.46 0.05 -5.14
CA GLN A 96 9.00 -1.23 -5.68
C GLN A 96 10.10 -1.99 -6.44
N SER A 97 11.05 -1.27 -7.04
CA SER A 97 12.22 -1.86 -7.72
C SER A 97 13.27 -2.42 -6.76
N GLY A 98 13.06 -2.26 -5.44
CA GLY A 98 13.99 -2.71 -4.40
C GLY A 98 15.10 -1.72 -4.10
N GLU A 99 14.98 -0.47 -4.55
CA GLU A 99 15.87 0.60 -4.13
C GLU A 99 15.53 1.01 -2.69
N ASN A 100 16.54 1.37 -1.89
CA ASN A 100 16.35 1.89 -0.53
C ASN A 100 15.75 3.30 -0.62
N VAL A 101 14.43 3.38 -0.75
CA VAL A 101 13.67 4.62 -0.65
C VAL A 101 13.30 4.82 0.81
N ASP A 102 13.57 6.02 1.32
CA ASP A 102 13.26 6.35 2.70
C ASP A 102 11.74 6.37 2.90
N ALA A 103 11.24 5.50 3.79
CA ALA A 103 9.81 5.42 4.09
C ALA A 103 9.25 6.74 4.64
N THR A 104 10.09 7.54 5.31
CA THR A 104 9.76 8.88 5.79
C THR A 104 9.59 9.84 4.61
N GLU A 105 10.49 9.79 3.63
CA GLU A 105 10.40 10.63 2.43
C GLU A 105 9.13 10.34 1.63
N LEU A 106 8.82 9.06 1.41
CA LEU A 106 7.60 8.63 0.72
C LEU A 106 6.33 9.11 1.47
N LYS A 107 6.33 8.99 2.79
CA LYS A 107 5.24 9.47 3.63
C LYS A 107 5.10 11.00 3.57
N THR A 108 6.19 11.74 3.73
CA THR A 108 6.20 13.21 3.64
C THR A 108 5.67 13.69 2.30
N LYS A 109 6.12 13.10 1.19
CA LYS A 109 5.65 13.45 -0.16
C LYS A 109 4.17 13.10 -0.36
N THR A 110 3.72 11.99 0.22
CA THR A 110 2.29 11.61 0.22
C THR A 110 1.45 12.64 0.98
N ASP A 111 1.91 13.08 2.15
CA ASP A 111 1.25 14.13 2.95
C ASP A 111 1.23 15.49 2.22
N GLU A 112 2.34 15.88 1.57
CA GLU A 112 2.42 17.09 0.73
C GLU A 112 1.39 17.06 -0.41
N LEU A 113 1.30 15.93 -1.13
CA LEU A 113 0.33 15.73 -2.19
C LEU A 113 -1.10 15.85 -1.65
N ARG A 114 -1.38 15.20 -0.51
CA ARG A 114 -2.69 15.22 0.13
C ARG A 114 -3.10 16.64 0.54
N GLN A 115 -2.18 17.41 1.12
CA GLN A 115 -2.44 18.81 1.49
C GLN A 115 -2.69 19.70 0.28
N SER A 116 -1.90 19.51 -0.78
CA SER A 116 -2.03 20.29 -2.03
C SER A 116 -3.35 19.98 -2.73
N SER A 117 -3.75 18.71 -2.73
CA SER A 117 -5.05 18.25 -3.23
C SER A 117 -6.20 18.87 -2.43
N LEU A 118 -6.13 18.83 -1.09
CA LEU A 118 -7.16 19.43 -0.24
C LEU A 118 -7.33 20.93 -0.51
N LYS A 119 -6.23 21.69 -0.61
CA LYS A 119 -6.28 23.12 -0.97
C LYS A 119 -6.91 23.35 -2.33
N LEU A 120 -6.55 22.52 -3.32
CA LEU A 120 -7.11 22.61 -4.66
C LEU A 120 -8.63 22.37 -4.66
N PHE A 121 -9.11 21.35 -3.95
CA PHE A 121 -10.54 21.07 -3.82
C PHE A 121 -11.28 22.12 -2.99
N GLU A 122 -10.65 22.68 -1.97
CA GLU A 122 -11.21 23.77 -1.18
C GLU A 122 -11.44 25.02 -2.06
N ASP A 123 -10.46 25.37 -2.91
CA ASP A 123 -10.58 26.47 -3.86
C ASP A 123 -11.66 26.20 -4.92
N LEU A 124 -11.75 24.96 -5.42
CA LEU A 124 -12.81 24.54 -6.33
C LEU A 124 -14.21 24.70 -5.68
N TYR A 125 -14.38 24.25 -4.44
CA TYR A 125 -15.66 24.37 -3.72
C TYR A 125 -16.03 25.81 -3.42
N LYS A 126 -15.05 26.67 -3.09
CA LYS A 126 -15.26 28.11 -2.93
C LYS A 126 -15.70 28.77 -4.24
N ASN A 127 -15.09 28.39 -5.36
CA ASN A 127 -15.50 28.88 -6.68
C ASN A 127 -16.89 28.37 -7.09
N GLN A 128 -17.22 27.09 -6.86
CA GLN A 128 -18.57 26.55 -7.14
C GLN A 128 -19.67 27.18 -6.27
N SER A 129 -19.38 27.46 -5.00
CA SER A 129 -20.33 28.13 -4.09
C SER A 129 -20.54 29.61 -4.48
N SER A 130 -19.59 30.20 -5.20
CA SER A 130 -19.70 31.56 -5.75
C SER A 130 -20.52 31.60 -7.03
N GLU A 131 -20.48 30.54 -7.86
CA GLU A 131 -21.33 30.38 -9.05
C GLU A 131 -22.78 29.94 -8.74
N SER A 132 -23.05 29.44 -7.52
CA SER A 132 -24.37 28.92 -7.13
C SER A 132 -25.23 29.90 -6.32
N LYS A 133 -24.93 31.21 -6.36
CA LYS A 133 -25.94 32.23 -6.02
C LYS A 133 -26.69 32.58 -7.30
N PRO A 134 -27.95 32.13 -7.48
CA PRO A 134 -28.81 32.75 -8.46
C PRO A 134 -28.98 34.20 -8.04
N GLU A 135 -28.77 35.11 -8.98
CA GLU A 135 -29.33 36.45 -8.92
C GLU A 135 -30.86 36.33 -8.82
N ASP A 136 -31.40 36.37 -7.61
CA ASP A 136 -32.80 36.68 -7.39
C ASP A 136 -32.89 38.22 -7.28
N LYS A 137 -33.24 38.85 -8.39
CA LYS A 137 -33.66 40.25 -8.51
C LYS A 137 -35.09 40.29 -9.03
#